data_AF-G0P6B7-F1
#
_entry.id   AF-G0P6B7-F1
#
_cell.length_a   1.000
_cell.length_b   1.000
_cell.length_c   1.000
_cell.angle_alpha   90.00
_cell.angle_beta   90.00
_cell.angle_gamma   90.00
#
_symmetry.space_group_name_H-M   'P 1'
#
loop_
_entity.id
_entity.type
_entity.pdbx_description
1 polymer ?
#
loop_
_entity_poly.entity_id
_entity_poly.type
_entity_poly.pdbx_seq_one_letter_code
_entity_poly.pdbx_strand_id
1 'polypeptide(L)'
;MFSFQFFIENYKKPSKKLYLVLDYGNEEELELSDNLETNVFEEVVFENSHPVNFNLYNIFSCPIIDSYEKHFTNQDLNTFIKNWQLGLTNSHWRSVCIKISEPVELQDVLKDITVTYRDSRTVKRKVSVGYDSYWIFGGIDIQKHDGSATATIQWKDYRVNSEDSEVPIKLIRKYERNNGVIFDEEDELEEDELEEDQHDEVQHEEFQLEEEQLEEDELVEDQHEDDEHEEHELQAADLHANFLLWLKRFSQAEFSMYIW
;
A
#
# COMPACT_ATOMS: atom_id res chain seq x y z
N MET A 1 17.76 26.23 7.02
CA MET A 1 16.86 25.07 6.98
C MET A 1 15.58 25.54 6.30
N PHE A 2 15.22 24.97 5.15
CA PHE A 2 13.92 25.23 4.54
C PHE A 2 12.88 24.39 5.29
N SER A 3 11.85 25.02 5.86
CA SER A 3 10.77 24.28 6.51
C SER A 3 9.83 23.68 5.47
N PHE A 4 9.29 22.49 5.76
CA PHE A 4 8.29 21.83 4.91
C PHE A 4 7.10 22.76 4.61
N GLN A 5 6.62 23.48 5.63
CA GLN A 5 5.55 24.47 5.47
C GLN A 5 5.91 25.53 4.41
N PHE A 6 7.11 26.10 4.46
CA PHE A 6 7.53 27.10 3.47
C PHE A 6 7.52 26.52 2.05
N PHE A 7 7.94 25.26 1.86
CA PHE A 7 7.87 24.60 0.57
C PHE A 7 6.43 24.50 0.05
N ILE A 8 5.52 23.95 0.85
CA ILE A 8 4.10 23.77 0.46
C ILE A 8 3.44 25.12 0.15
N GLU A 9 3.69 26.15 0.97
CA GLU A 9 3.12 27.49 0.77
C GLU A 9 3.59 28.16 -0.51
N ASN A 10 4.82 27.92 -0.94
CA ASN A 10 5.45 28.62 -2.07
C ASN A 10 5.49 27.81 -3.36
N TYR A 11 5.25 26.50 -3.32
CA TYR A 11 5.20 25.67 -4.52
C TYR A 11 3.88 25.90 -5.27
N LYS A 12 3.97 26.47 -6.49
CA LYS A 12 2.79 26.83 -7.30
C LYS A 12 2.70 26.11 -8.65
N LYS A 13 3.68 25.27 -8.96
CA LYS A 13 3.72 24.57 -10.25
C LYS A 13 2.85 23.31 -10.18
N PRO A 14 1.88 23.11 -11.07
CA PRO A 14 1.19 21.83 -11.18
C PRO A 14 2.19 20.72 -11.49
N SER A 15 2.12 19.66 -10.71
CA SER A 15 3.00 18.51 -10.77
C SER A 15 2.18 17.24 -10.65
N LYS A 16 2.59 16.20 -11.36
CA LYS A 16 1.86 14.93 -11.31
C LYS A 16 1.99 14.29 -9.93
N LYS A 17 3.21 14.20 -9.42
CA LYS A 17 3.53 13.44 -8.22
C LYS A 17 4.47 14.21 -7.32
N LEU A 18 4.23 14.14 -6.01
CA LEU A 18 5.15 14.58 -4.96
C LEU A 18 5.57 13.37 -4.13
N TYR A 19 6.88 13.20 -3.93
CA TYR A 19 7.42 12.19 -3.03
C TYR A 19 7.96 12.90 -1.78
N LEU A 20 7.43 12.53 -0.61
CA LEU A 20 7.80 13.11 0.68
C LEU A 20 8.42 12.04 1.56
N VAL A 21 9.71 12.18 1.83
CA VAL A 21 10.42 11.37 2.83
C VAL A 21 10.52 12.18 4.11
N LEU A 22 9.85 11.71 5.16
CA LEU A 22 9.87 12.32 6.48
C LEU A 22 10.77 11.49 7.40
N ASP A 23 12.07 11.79 7.32
CA ASP A 23 13.13 11.20 8.14
C ASP A 23 13.70 12.28 9.07
N TYR A 24 12.96 12.60 10.13
CA TYR A 24 13.40 13.56 11.14
C TYR A 24 14.23 12.83 12.19
N GLY A 25 15.56 12.98 12.18
CA GLY A 25 16.41 12.41 13.25
C GLY A 25 16.11 12.91 14.68
N ASN A 26 15.10 13.76 14.87
CA ASN A 26 14.60 14.24 16.15
C ASN A 26 13.09 13.94 16.24
N GLU A 27 12.63 13.44 17.38
CA GLU A 27 11.24 13.05 17.69
C GLU A 27 10.23 14.22 17.75
N GLU A 28 10.56 15.41 17.23
CA GLU A 28 9.65 16.56 17.26
C GLU A 28 8.54 16.38 16.20
N GLU A 29 7.29 16.37 16.69
CA GLU A 29 6.10 16.28 15.84
C GLU A 29 6.05 17.46 14.85
N LEU A 30 5.71 17.17 13.60
CA LEU A 30 5.67 18.19 12.55
C LEU A 30 4.50 19.16 12.79
N GLU A 31 4.77 20.31 13.41
CA GLU A 31 3.75 21.35 13.61
C GLU A 31 3.37 21.97 12.25
N LEU A 32 2.10 21.80 11.86
CA LEU A 32 1.53 22.30 10.61
C LEU A 32 0.44 23.32 10.91
N SER A 33 0.37 24.37 10.10
CA SER A 33 -0.73 25.33 10.17
C SER A 33 -2.05 24.68 9.73
N ASP A 34 -3.11 24.88 10.51
CA ASP A 34 -4.45 24.34 10.22
C ASP A 34 -5.03 24.79 8.86
N ASN A 35 -4.48 25.85 8.26
CA ASN A 35 -4.94 26.40 6.98
C ASN A 35 -4.02 26.04 5.81
N LEU A 36 -3.05 25.14 6.01
CA LEU A 36 -2.14 24.74 4.94
C LEU A 36 -2.88 23.77 4.01
N GLU A 37 -3.09 24.19 2.76
CA GLU A 37 -3.72 23.36 1.74
C GLU A 37 -3.01 23.56 0.39
N THR A 38 -2.86 22.49 -0.38
CA THR A 38 -2.32 22.51 -1.73
C THR A 38 -3.04 21.50 -2.63
N ASN A 39 -3.29 21.89 -3.88
CA ASN A 39 -3.94 21.10 -4.91
C ASN A 39 -3.11 20.99 -6.19
N VAL A 40 -1.82 21.36 -6.10
CA VAL A 40 -0.92 21.39 -7.26
C VAL A 40 -0.34 20.02 -7.59
N PHE A 41 -0.71 18.97 -6.84
CA PHE A 41 -0.27 17.60 -7.03
C PHE A 41 -1.46 16.69 -7.39
N GLU A 42 -1.29 15.81 -8.37
CA GLU A 42 -2.28 14.77 -8.68
C GLU A 42 -2.15 13.58 -7.69
N GLU A 43 -0.93 13.30 -7.26
CA GLU A 43 -0.58 12.20 -6.37
C GLU A 43 0.47 12.66 -5.36
N VAL A 44 0.32 12.21 -4.11
CA VAL A 44 1.32 12.41 -3.06
C VAL A 44 1.67 11.06 -2.46
N VAL A 45 2.97 10.81 -2.36
CA VAL A 45 3.51 9.61 -1.72
C VAL A 45 4.26 10.01 -0.47
N PHE A 46 3.88 9.41 0.65
CA PHE A 46 4.54 9.57 1.94
C PHE A 46 5.38 8.34 2.25
N GLU A 47 6.64 8.56 2.59
CA GLU A 47 7.46 7.58 3.26
C GLU A 47 7.85 8.15 4.61
N ASN A 48 7.21 7.63 5.65
CA ASN A 48 7.32 8.21 6.97
C ASN A 48 7.83 7.18 7.99
N SER A 49 8.92 7.56 8.63
CA SER A 49 9.57 6.75 9.67
C SER A 49 9.31 7.27 11.08
N HIS A 50 8.43 8.25 11.25
CA HIS A 50 8.12 8.89 12.54
C HIS A 50 6.61 8.92 12.80
N PRO A 51 6.15 9.03 14.04
CA PRO A 51 4.73 9.27 14.30
C PRO A 51 4.28 10.59 13.66
N VAL A 52 3.26 10.55 12.79
CA VAL A 52 2.64 11.75 12.21
C VAL A 52 1.15 11.75 12.44
N ASN A 53 0.57 12.95 12.55
CA ASN A 53 -0.86 13.13 12.64
C ASN A 53 -1.51 13.04 11.25
N PHE A 54 -2.71 12.47 11.16
CA PHE A 54 -3.54 12.45 9.95
C PHE A 54 -3.78 13.82 9.31
N ASN A 55 -3.67 14.91 10.08
CA ASN A 55 -3.73 16.27 9.55
C ASN A 55 -2.72 16.54 8.44
N LEU A 56 -1.58 15.83 8.42
CA LEU A 56 -0.60 15.92 7.35
C LEU A 56 -1.22 15.61 5.97
N TYR A 57 -2.05 14.56 5.88
CA TYR A 57 -2.69 14.19 4.62
C TYR A 57 -3.68 15.26 4.16
N ASN A 58 -4.39 15.88 5.10
CA ASN A 58 -5.44 16.86 4.80
C ASN A 58 -4.92 18.12 4.10
N ILE A 59 -3.62 18.41 4.21
CA ILE A 59 -2.95 19.46 3.45
C ILE A 59 -3.09 19.25 1.95
N PHE A 60 -3.18 18.00 1.50
CA PHE A 60 -3.15 17.65 0.10
C PHE A 60 -4.57 17.40 -0.42
N SER A 61 -5.07 18.36 -1.19
CA SER A 61 -6.31 18.29 -1.98
C SER A 61 -6.12 17.52 -3.29
N CYS A 62 -5.23 16.53 -3.29
CA CYS A 62 -4.96 15.65 -4.42
C CYS A 62 -5.91 14.44 -4.42
N PRO A 63 -6.24 13.88 -5.58
CA PRO A 63 -7.09 12.70 -5.65
C PRO A 63 -6.45 11.42 -5.10
N ILE A 64 -5.12 11.34 -5.03
CA ILE A 64 -4.40 10.10 -4.71
C ILE A 64 -3.40 10.35 -3.60
N ILE A 65 -3.48 9.55 -2.54
CA ILE A 65 -2.49 9.47 -1.48
C ILE A 65 -2.02 8.03 -1.38
N ASP A 66 -0.71 7.83 -1.48
CA ASP A 66 -0.06 6.59 -1.09
C ASP A 66 0.87 6.89 0.08
N SER A 67 0.90 6.03 1.08
CA SER A 67 1.60 6.33 2.33
C SER A 67 2.13 5.05 2.95
N TYR A 68 3.38 5.12 3.40
CA TYR A 68 4.02 4.08 4.19
C TYR A 68 4.31 4.62 5.59
N GLU A 69 3.64 4.04 6.59
CA GLU A 69 3.59 4.53 7.95
C GLU A 69 4.08 3.45 8.92
N LYS A 70 5.33 3.61 9.38
CA LYS A 70 5.94 2.61 10.26
C LYS A 70 5.29 2.53 11.64
N HIS A 71 4.67 3.61 12.10
CA HIS A 71 4.15 3.74 13.46
C HIS A 71 2.63 3.70 13.54
N PHE A 72 1.94 3.57 12.41
CA PHE A 72 0.49 3.49 12.43
C PHE A 72 0.05 2.12 12.92
N THR A 73 -0.98 2.17 13.74
CA THR A 73 -1.66 1.02 14.28
C THR A 73 -3.04 0.81 13.63
N ASN A 74 -3.65 -0.34 13.89
CA ASN A 74 -5.04 -0.63 13.57
C ASN A 74 -6.00 0.41 14.17
N GLN A 75 -5.67 0.98 15.34
CA GLN A 75 -6.45 2.05 15.97
C GLN A 75 -6.32 3.38 15.22
N ASP A 76 -5.15 3.65 14.67
CA ASP A 76 -4.93 4.83 13.83
C ASP A 76 -5.75 4.70 12.54
N LEU A 77 -5.72 3.54 11.87
CA LEU A 77 -6.57 3.28 10.71
C LEU A 77 -8.07 3.39 11.04
N ASN A 78 -8.52 2.90 12.19
CA ASN A 78 -9.90 3.09 12.65
C ASN A 78 -10.26 4.57 12.80
N THR A 79 -9.37 5.35 13.42
CA THR A 79 -9.52 6.80 13.61
C THR A 79 -9.57 7.53 12.27
N PHE A 80 -8.71 7.15 11.33
CA PHE A 80 -8.70 7.67 9.96
C PHE A 80 -10.06 7.47 9.27
N ILE A 81 -10.61 6.24 9.29
CA ILE A 81 -11.88 5.94 8.65
C ILE A 81 -13.02 6.74 9.31
N LYS A 82 -13.04 6.83 10.65
CA LYS A 82 -14.04 7.62 11.38
C LYS A 82 -13.97 9.10 11.01
N ASN A 83 -12.77 9.68 10.92
CA ASN A 83 -12.58 11.05 10.47
C ASN A 83 -13.11 11.25 9.04
N TRP A 84 -12.85 10.29 8.15
CA TRP A 84 -13.40 10.33 6.79
C TRP A 84 -14.94 10.26 6.78
N GLN A 85 -15.55 9.37 7.58
CA GLN A 85 -17.02 9.26 7.69
C GLN A 85 -17.66 10.56 8.20
N LEU A 86 -16.98 11.26 9.12
CA LEU A 86 -17.41 12.55 9.68
C LEU A 86 -17.16 13.73 8.73
N GLY A 87 -16.48 13.52 7.60
CA GLY A 87 -16.12 14.59 6.67
C GLY A 87 -15.01 15.51 7.20
N LEU A 88 -14.21 15.03 8.15
CA LEU A 88 -13.05 15.74 8.70
C LEU A 88 -11.78 15.54 7.85
N THR A 89 -11.89 14.77 6.76
CA THR A 89 -10.82 14.59 5.78
C THR A 89 -11.06 15.41 4.52
N ASN A 90 -10.02 15.56 3.71
CA ASN A 90 -10.13 16.23 2.42
C ASN A 90 -11.18 15.57 1.52
N SER A 91 -12.08 16.37 0.93
CA SER A 91 -13.17 15.87 0.08
C SER A 91 -12.74 15.51 -1.34
N HIS A 92 -11.51 15.86 -1.74
CA HIS A 92 -11.00 15.60 -3.10
C HIS A 92 -10.37 14.21 -3.26
N TRP A 93 -10.12 13.49 -2.16
CA TRP A 93 -9.55 12.15 -2.21
C TRP A 93 -10.44 11.19 -2.98
N ARG A 94 -9.81 10.37 -3.82
CA ARG A 94 -10.42 9.27 -4.58
C ARG A 94 -9.80 7.94 -4.24
N SER A 95 -8.51 7.93 -3.94
CA SER A 95 -7.76 6.74 -3.55
C SER A 95 -6.82 7.10 -2.42
N VAL A 96 -6.89 6.34 -1.33
CA VAL A 96 -5.93 6.41 -0.23
C VAL A 96 -5.39 5.01 0.03
N CYS A 97 -4.08 4.82 -0.13
CA CYS A 97 -3.39 3.59 0.23
C CYS A 97 -2.46 3.89 1.42
N ILE A 98 -2.66 3.16 2.52
CA ILE A 98 -1.80 3.26 3.70
C ILE A 98 -1.22 1.87 3.95
N LYS A 99 0.10 1.78 3.89
CA LYS A 99 0.85 0.60 4.26
C LYS A 99 1.36 0.79 5.68
N ILE A 100 1.07 -0.14 6.56
CA ILE A 100 1.54 -0.11 7.95
C ILE A 100 2.51 -1.27 8.20
N SER A 101 3.32 -1.16 9.27
CA SER A 101 4.29 -2.22 9.61
C SER A 101 3.68 -3.37 10.40
N GLU A 102 2.56 -3.16 11.08
CA GLU A 102 1.86 -4.23 11.82
C GLU A 102 0.82 -4.96 10.94
N PRO A 103 0.46 -6.21 11.27
CA PRO A 103 -0.65 -6.89 10.61
C PRO A 103 -1.97 -6.10 10.75
N VAL A 104 -2.72 -5.99 9.66
CA VAL A 104 -4.03 -5.31 9.67
C VAL A 104 -5.11 -6.26 10.19
N GLU A 105 -5.55 -6.02 11.43
CA GLU A 105 -6.65 -6.71 12.08
C GLU A 105 -7.98 -6.02 11.77
N LEU A 106 -8.74 -6.59 10.84
CA LEU A 106 -9.96 -5.97 10.32
C LEU A 106 -11.00 -5.65 11.41
N GLN A 107 -11.12 -6.51 12.42
CA GLN A 107 -12.08 -6.30 13.51
C GLN A 107 -11.77 -5.02 14.29
N ASP A 108 -10.49 -4.75 14.51
CA ASP A 108 -10.02 -3.56 15.20
C ASP A 108 -10.13 -2.31 14.32
N VAL A 109 -9.71 -2.40 13.05
CA VAL A 109 -9.84 -1.30 12.09
C VAL A 109 -11.30 -0.90 11.86
N LEU A 110 -12.23 -1.85 11.85
CA LEU A 110 -13.66 -1.59 11.62
C LEU A 110 -14.49 -1.46 12.90
N LYS A 111 -13.84 -1.44 14.06
CA LYS A 111 -14.53 -1.35 15.35
C LYS A 111 -15.41 -0.10 15.42
N ASP A 112 -16.68 -0.32 15.79
CA ASP A 112 -17.73 0.70 15.86
C ASP A 112 -18.02 1.43 14.53
N ILE A 113 -17.65 0.84 13.40
CA ILE A 113 -17.94 1.37 12.07
C ILE A 113 -19.03 0.49 11.43
N THR A 114 -20.09 1.12 10.94
CA THR A 114 -21.12 0.41 10.16
C THR A 114 -20.60 0.14 8.76
N VAL A 115 -20.49 -1.14 8.42
CA VAL A 115 -19.94 -1.60 7.14
C VAL A 115 -20.90 -2.50 6.38
N THR A 116 -20.72 -2.60 5.07
CA THR A 116 -21.41 -3.58 4.22
C THR A 116 -20.39 -4.42 3.47
N TYR A 117 -20.28 -5.70 3.82
CA TYR A 117 -19.43 -6.65 3.10
C TYR A 117 -20.03 -6.96 1.71
N ARG A 118 -19.19 -6.90 0.68
CA ARG A 118 -19.59 -7.17 -0.70
C ARG A 118 -19.00 -8.49 -1.18
N ASP A 119 -19.88 -9.35 -1.70
CA ASP A 119 -19.49 -10.64 -2.25
C ASP A 119 -18.67 -10.44 -3.53
N SER A 120 -17.44 -10.96 -3.52
CA SER A 120 -16.49 -10.86 -4.64
C SER A 120 -16.97 -11.54 -5.92
N ARG A 121 -17.92 -12.47 -5.83
CA ARG A 121 -18.53 -13.16 -6.98
C ARG A 121 -19.52 -12.28 -7.74
N THR A 122 -20.10 -11.29 -7.07
CA THR A 122 -21.24 -10.51 -7.61
C THR A 122 -20.93 -9.03 -7.76
N VAL A 123 -19.98 -8.50 -6.99
CA VAL A 123 -19.62 -7.09 -7.02
C VAL A 123 -18.24 -6.93 -7.63
N LYS A 124 -18.17 -6.29 -8.79
CA LYS A 124 -16.94 -5.95 -9.50
C LYS A 124 -16.91 -4.46 -9.77
N ARG A 125 -15.78 -3.80 -9.51
CA ARG A 125 -15.63 -2.35 -9.72
C ARG A 125 -14.35 -2.06 -10.47
N LYS A 126 -14.42 -1.14 -11.43
CA LYS A 126 -13.23 -0.59 -12.07
C LYS A 126 -12.75 0.61 -11.29
N VAL A 127 -11.52 0.53 -10.79
CA VAL A 127 -10.83 1.63 -10.12
C VAL A 127 -9.91 2.30 -11.11
N SER A 128 -9.78 3.62 -11.03
CA SER A 128 -8.78 4.38 -11.77
C SER A 128 -7.97 5.23 -10.80
N VAL A 129 -6.68 4.90 -10.66
CA VAL A 129 -5.73 5.61 -9.79
C VAL A 129 -4.60 6.11 -10.68
N GLY A 130 -4.53 7.43 -10.86
CA GLY A 130 -3.53 8.06 -11.71
C GLY A 130 -3.72 7.65 -13.17
N TYR A 131 -2.71 6.99 -13.74
CA TYR A 131 -2.74 6.45 -15.11
C TYR A 131 -3.12 4.97 -15.15
N ASP A 132 -3.24 4.32 -14.00
CA ASP A 132 -3.55 2.91 -13.89
C ASP A 132 -5.05 2.70 -13.71
N SER A 133 -5.57 1.67 -14.37
CA SER A 133 -6.92 1.19 -14.12
C SER A 133 -6.93 -0.30 -13.95
N TYR A 134 -7.57 -0.76 -12.89
CA TYR A 134 -7.68 -2.16 -12.55
C TYR A 134 -9.07 -2.44 -12.00
N TRP A 135 -9.42 -3.71 -11.96
CA TRP A 135 -10.65 -4.20 -11.39
C TRP A 135 -10.41 -4.70 -9.98
N ILE A 136 -11.41 -4.49 -9.15
CA ILE A 136 -11.47 -5.02 -7.80
C ILE A 136 -12.78 -5.78 -7.61
N PHE A 137 -12.72 -6.90 -6.90
CA PHE A 137 -13.87 -7.75 -6.63
C PHE A 137 -14.23 -7.70 -5.15
N GLY A 138 -15.51 -7.49 -4.84
CA GLY A 138 -16.04 -7.45 -3.49
C GLY A 138 -15.64 -6.20 -2.71
N GLY A 139 -14.99 -6.39 -1.56
CA GLY A 139 -14.57 -5.33 -0.66
C GLY A 139 -15.58 -4.99 0.43
N ILE A 140 -15.27 -3.97 1.22
CA ILE A 140 -16.06 -3.55 2.38
C ILE A 140 -16.49 -2.11 2.16
N ASP A 141 -17.79 -1.91 1.96
CA ASP A 141 -18.33 -0.58 1.75
C ASP A 141 -18.57 0.13 3.08
N ILE A 142 -18.14 1.38 3.15
CA ILE A 142 -18.34 2.32 4.26
C ILE A 142 -18.93 3.60 3.69
N GLN A 143 -20.01 4.08 4.30
CA GLN A 143 -20.65 5.32 3.88
C GLN A 143 -20.27 6.46 4.81
N LYS A 144 -20.13 7.68 4.26
CA LYS A 144 -20.13 8.89 5.09
C LYS A 144 -21.44 9.04 5.86
N HIS A 145 -21.38 9.70 7.02
CA HIS A 145 -22.56 9.94 7.84
C HIS A 145 -23.63 10.78 7.15
N ASP A 146 -23.22 11.71 6.30
CA ASP A 146 -24.12 12.54 5.49
C ASP A 146 -24.66 11.82 4.24
N GLY A 147 -24.20 10.60 3.98
CA GLY A 147 -24.57 9.80 2.82
C GLY A 147 -23.98 10.27 1.48
N SER A 148 -23.13 11.31 1.48
CA SER A 148 -22.65 11.97 0.26
C SER A 148 -21.68 11.14 -0.57
N ALA A 149 -20.95 10.22 0.07
CA ALA A 149 -19.96 9.36 -0.59
C ALA A 149 -19.92 7.98 0.06
N THR A 150 -19.52 6.99 -0.73
CA THR A 150 -19.21 5.62 -0.26
C THR A 150 -17.75 5.33 -0.58
N ALA A 151 -17.04 4.77 0.39
CA ALA A 151 -15.72 4.21 0.17
C ALA A 151 -15.80 2.69 0.16
N THR A 152 -14.99 2.04 -0.66
CA THR A 152 -14.75 0.60 -0.60
C THR A 152 -13.33 0.36 -0.09
N ILE A 153 -13.21 -0.35 1.03
CA ILE A 153 -11.93 -0.82 1.55
C ILE A 153 -11.60 -2.17 0.93
N GLN A 154 -10.33 -2.34 0.57
CA GLN A 154 -9.79 -3.59 0.04
C GLN A 154 -8.29 -3.72 0.30
N TRP A 155 -7.80 -4.95 0.31
CA TRP A 155 -6.37 -5.25 0.31
C TRP A 155 -5.85 -5.32 -1.13
N LYS A 156 -4.66 -4.75 -1.35
CA LYS A 156 -4.13 -4.48 -2.69
C LYS A 156 -3.87 -5.74 -3.52
N ASP A 157 -3.63 -6.88 -2.88
CA ASP A 157 -3.18 -8.11 -3.55
C ASP A 157 -4.20 -8.72 -4.51
N TYR A 158 -5.39 -8.12 -4.60
CA TYR A 158 -6.51 -8.63 -5.37
C TYR A 158 -6.91 -7.73 -6.54
N ARG A 159 -5.99 -6.89 -7.03
CA ARG A 159 -6.17 -6.13 -8.26
C ARG A 159 -6.08 -7.08 -9.46
N VAL A 160 -7.04 -6.97 -10.38
CA VAL A 160 -7.04 -7.74 -11.63
C VAL A 160 -7.14 -6.82 -12.85
N ASN A 161 -6.58 -7.23 -13.97
CA ASN A 161 -6.53 -6.41 -15.18
C ASN A 161 -7.84 -6.44 -15.99
N SER A 162 -8.75 -7.37 -15.69
CA SER A 162 -10.01 -7.57 -16.44
C SER A 162 -11.20 -7.79 -15.51
N GLU A 163 -12.38 -7.37 -15.96
CA GLU A 163 -13.66 -7.67 -15.31
C GLU A 163 -13.95 -9.18 -15.33
N ASP A 164 -13.56 -9.85 -16.41
CA ASP A 164 -13.84 -11.26 -16.67
C ASP A 164 -12.84 -12.20 -15.99
N SER A 165 -11.84 -11.66 -15.29
CA SER A 165 -10.91 -12.47 -14.49
C SER A 165 -11.68 -13.33 -13.48
N GLU A 166 -11.21 -14.56 -13.31
CA GLU A 166 -11.74 -15.45 -12.29
C GLU A 166 -11.57 -14.82 -10.91
N VAL A 167 -12.58 -14.97 -10.06
CA VAL A 167 -12.54 -14.42 -8.71
C VAL A 167 -11.62 -15.32 -7.86
N PRO A 168 -10.52 -14.79 -7.30
CA PRO A 168 -9.64 -15.60 -6.46
C PRO A 168 -10.40 -16.26 -5.31
N ILE A 169 -10.23 -17.57 -5.14
CA ILE A 169 -10.89 -18.35 -4.07
C ILE A 169 -10.58 -17.74 -2.68
N LYS A 170 -9.36 -17.24 -2.47
CA LYS A 170 -8.94 -16.53 -1.26
C LYS A 170 -9.88 -15.35 -0.91
N LEU A 171 -10.33 -14.57 -1.90
CA LEU A 171 -11.30 -13.49 -1.67
C LEU A 171 -12.68 -14.00 -1.25
N ILE A 172 -13.13 -15.10 -1.85
CA ILE A 172 -14.44 -15.71 -1.55
C ILE A 172 -14.45 -16.20 -0.10
N ARG A 173 -13.42 -16.96 0.29
CA ARG A 173 -13.23 -17.43 1.67
C ARG A 173 -13.16 -16.27 2.66
N LYS A 174 -12.38 -15.23 2.36
CA LYS A 174 -12.25 -14.04 3.22
C LYS A 174 -13.59 -13.30 3.40
N TYR A 175 -14.39 -13.20 2.34
CA TYR A 175 -15.76 -12.65 2.42
C TYR A 175 -16.65 -13.51 3.31
N GLU A 176 -16.67 -14.83 3.11
CA GLU A 176 -17.51 -15.77 3.85
C GLU A 176 -17.14 -15.82 5.34
N ARG A 177 -15.85 -15.81 5.68
CA ARG A 177 -15.33 -15.70 7.06
C ARG A 177 -15.80 -14.41 7.73
N ASN A 178 -15.57 -13.27 7.08
CA ASN A 178 -15.91 -11.95 7.65
C ASN A 178 -17.42 -11.69 7.74
N ASN A 179 -18.22 -12.32 6.87
CA ASN A 179 -19.67 -12.23 6.89
C ASN A 179 -20.32 -13.27 7.83
N GLY A 180 -19.52 -14.04 8.59
CA GLY A 180 -19.99 -15.03 9.56
C GLY A 180 -20.63 -16.28 8.93
N VAL A 181 -20.27 -16.59 7.68
CA VAL A 181 -20.79 -17.74 6.92
C VAL A 181 -19.96 -19.01 7.17
N ILE A 182 -18.68 -18.87 7.50
CA ILE A 182 -17.76 -19.98 7.84
C ILE A 182 -17.18 -19.73 9.25
N PHE A 183 -17.30 -20.72 10.13
CA PHE A 183 -16.67 -20.78 11.45
C PHE A 183 -15.88 -22.08 11.52
N ASP A 184 -14.62 -22.08 11.08
CA ASP A 184 -13.77 -23.26 11.24
C ASP A 184 -12.40 -22.83 11.79
N GLU A 185 -11.99 -23.50 12.88
CA GLU A 185 -10.75 -23.27 13.65
C GLU A 185 -9.48 -23.80 12.93
N GLU A 186 -9.60 -24.29 11.69
CA GLU A 186 -8.53 -25.06 11.00
C GLU A 186 -7.70 -24.25 9.97
N ASP A 187 -8.03 -22.98 9.70
CA ASP A 187 -7.42 -22.21 8.60
C ASP A 187 -6.19 -21.35 9.00
N GLU A 188 -5.87 -21.20 10.30
CA GLU A 188 -4.69 -20.43 10.75
C GLU A 188 -3.35 -21.06 10.30
N LEU A 189 -3.37 -22.32 9.83
CA LEU A 189 -2.18 -23.04 9.36
C LEU A 189 -1.95 -22.96 7.83
N GLU A 190 -2.95 -22.56 7.03
CA GLU A 190 -2.80 -22.43 5.56
C GLU A 190 -2.22 -21.06 5.13
N GLU A 191 -2.32 -20.01 5.96
CA GLU A 191 -1.78 -18.69 5.62
C GLU A 191 -0.23 -18.67 5.67
N ASP A 192 0.39 -19.43 6.58
CA ASP A 192 1.86 -19.54 6.69
C ASP A 192 2.48 -20.46 5.62
N GLU A 193 1.82 -21.57 5.23
CA GLU A 193 2.37 -22.53 4.26
C GLU A 193 2.25 -22.06 2.79
N LEU A 194 1.29 -21.18 2.46
CA LEU A 194 1.09 -20.70 1.08
C LEU A 194 1.88 -19.44 0.71
N GLU A 195 2.50 -18.75 1.68
CA GLU A 195 3.47 -17.69 1.39
C GLU A 195 4.83 -18.25 0.95
N GLU A 196 5.18 -19.48 1.36
CA GLU A 196 6.40 -20.16 0.88
C GLU A 196 6.23 -20.64 -0.59
N ASP A 197 5.09 -21.22 -0.94
CA ASP A 197 4.88 -21.81 -2.28
C ASP A 197 4.79 -20.78 -3.43
N GLN A 198 4.26 -19.57 -3.19
CA GLN A 198 4.24 -18.52 -4.22
C GLN A 198 5.59 -17.80 -4.36
N HIS A 199 6.43 -17.86 -3.33
CA HIS A 199 7.77 -17.29 -3.34
C HIS A 199 8.74 -18.19 -4.13
N ASP A 200 8.54 -19.51 -4.09
CA ASP A 200 9.35 -20.47 -4.84
C ASP A 200 9.04 -20.49 -6.35
N GLU A 201 7.77 -20.34 -6.76
CA GLU A 201 7.41 -20.40 -8.19
C GLU A 201 7.86 -19.15 -8.96
N VAL A 202 7.81 -17.96 -8.32
CA VAL A 202 8.33 -16.70 -8.90
C VAL A 202 9.85 -16.68 -8.91
N GLN A 203 10.51 -17.19 -7.87
CA GLN A 203 11.97 -17.35 -7.87
C GLN A 203 12.43 -18.32 -8.95
N HIS A 204 11.69 -19.39 -9.24
CA HIS A 204 12.11 -20.36 -10.25
C HIS A 204 12.04 -19.82 -11.68
N GLU A 205 11.10 -18.94 -12.01
CA GLU A 205 10.99 -18.29 -13.32
C GLU A 205 11.98 -17.13 -13.48
N GLU A 206 12.26 -16.35 -12.42
CA GLU A 206 13.19 -15.21 -12.48
C GLU A 206 14.66 -15.68 -12.47
N PHE A 207 14.98 -16.76 -11.75
CA PHE A 207 16.32 -17.38 -11.72
C PHE A 207 16.70 -18.03 -13.07
N GLN A 208 15.72 -18.59 -13.81
CA GLN A 208 15.98 -19.12 -15.16
C GLN A 208 16.29 -18.02 -16.18
N LEU A 209 15.72 -16.82 -16.01
CA LEU A 209 15.98 -15.67 -16.91
C LEU A 209 17.30 -14.96 -16.60
N GLU A 210 17.80 -15.03 -15.36
CA GLU A 210 19.14 -14.54 -14.99
C GLU A 210 20.25 -15.53 -15.33
N GLU A 211 20.03 -16.85 -15.21
CA GLU A 211 21.01 -17.88 -15.60
C GLU A 211 21.25 -17.88 -17.13
N GLU A 212 20.21 -17.66 -17.95
CA GLU A 212 20.34 -17.48 -19.41
C GLU A 212 21.09 -16.19 -19.80
N GLN A 213 21.00 -15.12 -19.00
CA GLN A 213 21.73 -13.86 -19.25
C GLN A 213 23.19 -13.95 -18.79
N LEU A 214 23.47 -14.67 -17.70
CA LEU A 214 24.84 -14.89 -17.21
C LEU A 214 25.64 -15.83 -18.13
N GLU A 215 25.02 -16.85 -18.73
CA GLU A 215 25.69 -17.69 -19.75
C GLU A 215 26.00 -16.93 -21.06
N GLU A 216 25.20 -15.93 -21.43
CA GLU A 216 25.50 -15.06 -22.59
C GLU A 216 26.64 -14.07 -22.32
N ASP A 217 26.77 -13.56 -21.09
CA ASP A 217 27.83 -12.62 -20.70
C ASP A 217 29.18 -13.33 -20.41
N GLU A 218 29.17 -14.55 -19.87
CA GLU A 218 30.39 -15.33 -19.59
C GLU A 218 31.11 -15.83 -20.87
N LEU A 219 30.43 -15.81 -22.02
CA LEU A 219 31.04 -16.11 -23.33
C LEU A 219 31.77 -14.90 -23.97
N VAL A 220 31.76 -13.73 -23.34
CA VAL A 220 32.37 -12.49 -23.87
C VAL A 220 33.67 -12.07 -23.16
N GLU A 221 33.93 -12.53 -21.94
CA GLU A 221 35.11 -12.07 -21.16
C GLU A 221 36.11 -13.18 -20.83
N ASP A 222 36.62 -13.84 -21.87
CA ASP A 222 37.82 -14.66 -21.76
C ASP A 222 39.08 -13.78 -21.89
N GLN A 223 39.40 -12.99 -20.85
CA GLN A 223 40.78 -12.58 -20.48
C GLN A 223 40.84 -11.57 -19.31
N HIS A 224 41.39 -12.05 -18.18
CA HIS A 224 42.25 -11.38 -17.17
C HIS A 224 41.77 -11.35 -15.71
N GLU A 225 42.42 -12.23 -14.93
CA GLU A 225 43.06 -12.02 -13.61
C GLU A 225 42.20 -11.59 -12.41
N ASP A 226 41.74 -12.61 -11.67
CA ASP A 226 42.00 -12.85 -10.24
C ASP A 226 42.44 -11.64 -9.38
N ASP A 227 41.47 -10.96 -8.76
CA ASP A 227 41.51 -10.45 -7.36
C ASP A 227 40.33 -9.52 -7.00
N GLU A 228 39.38 -9.23 -7.91
CA GLU A 228 38.21 -8.35 -7.64
C GLU A 228 36.89 -9.10 -7.28
N HIS A 229 36.92 -10.44 -7.21
CA HIS A 229 35.70 -11.26 -7.07
C HIS A 229 35.04 -11.19 -5.67
N GLU A 230 35.81 -10.98 -4.61
CA GLU A 230 35.29 -10.96 -3.23
C GLU A 230 34.53 -9.66 -2.88
N GLU A 231 34.90 -8.52 -3.46
CA GLU A 231 34.21 -7.23 -3.22
C GLU A 231 32.87 -7.13 -3.97
N HIS A 232 32.80 -7.72 -5.17
CA HIS A 232 31.56 -7.81 -5.94
C HIS A 232 30.55 -8.80 -5.35
N GLU A 233 31.00 -9.95 -4.80
CA GLU A 233 30.11 -10.88 -4.10
C GLU A 233 29.54 -10.28 -2.80
N LEU A 234 30.33 -9.50 -2.05
CA LEU A 234 29.85 -8.81 -0.85
C LEU A 234 28.84 -7.71 -1.17
N GLN A 235 29.04 -6.95 -2.25
CA GLN A 235 28.05 -5.96 -2.70
C GLN A 235 26.78 -6.61 -3.26
N ALA A 236 26.90 -7.72 -3.98
CA ALA A 236 25.76 -8.49 -4.47
C ALA A 236 24.96 -9.14 -3.33
N ALA A 237 25.64 -9.66 -2.30
CA ALA A 237 24.99 -10.21 -1.11
C ALA A 237 24.27 -9.13 -0.29
N ASP A 238 24.81 -7.92 -0.19
CA ASP A 238 24.15 -6.78 0.48
C ASP A 238 22.96 -6.25 -0.34
N LEU A 239 23.06 -6.22 -1.67
CA LEU A 239 21.94 -5.88 -2.56
C LEU A 239 20.84 -6.96 -2.51
N HIS A 240 21.21 -8.24 -2.50
CA HIS A 240 20.28 -9.36 -2.40
C HIS A 240 19.63 -9.41 -1.02
N ALA A 241 20.37 -9.15 0.06
CA ALA A 241 19.80 -9.04 1.40
C ALA A 241 18.86 -7.83 1.53
N ASN A 242 19.19 -6.68 0.93
CA ASN A 242 18.30 -5.51 0.88
C ASN A 242 17.09 -5.74 -0.03
N PHE A 243 17.23 -6.51 -1.11
CA PHE A 243 16.15 -6.91 -2.00
C PHE A 243 15.22 -7.93 -1.34
N LEU A 244 15.76 -8.90 -0.60
CA LEU A 244 14.98 -9.81 0.24
C LEU A 244 14.35 -9.12 1.45
N LEU A 245 14.98 -8.07 2.02
CA LEU A 245 14.33 -7.21 3.02
C LEU A 245 13.24 -6.35 2.38
N TRP A 246 13.42 -5.94 1.13
CA TRP A 246 12.44 -5.22 0.32
C TRP A 246 11.27 -6.13 -0.06
N LEU A 247 11.50 -7.41 -0.38
CA LEU A 247 10.49 -8.44 -0.61
C LEU A 247 9.81 -8.89 0.68
N LYS A 248 10.51 -9.01 1.81
CA LYS A 248 9.88 -9.22 3.13
C LYS A 248 9.07 -8.01 3.60
N ARG A 249 9.37 -6.80 3.12
CA ARG A 249 8.48 -5.63 3.27
C ARG A 249 7.20 -5.74 2.43
N PHE A 250 7.09 -6.68 1.49
CA PHE A 250 5.83 -6.95 0.77
C PHE A 250 4.84 -7.82 1.54
N SER A 251 5.19 -8.42 2.69
CA SER A 251 4.18 -9.01 3.61
C SER A 251 3.50 -7.96 4.51
N GLN A 252 3.74 -6.67 4.26
CA GLN A 252 3.07 -5.59 4.97
C GLN A 252 1.61 -5.50 4.55
N ALA A 253 0.73 -5.55 5.54
CA ALA A 253 -0.70 -5.48 5.30
C ALA A 253 -1.09 -4.10 4.73
N GLU A 254 -1.41 -4.07 3.43
CA GLU A 254 -1.79 -2.84 2.74
C GLU A 254 -3.29 -2.54 2.91
N PHE A 255 -3.60 -1.36 3.46
CA PHE A 255 -4.96 -0.81 3.54
C PHE A 255 -5.22 0.10 2.34
N SER A 256 -6.13 -0.27 1.43
CA SER A 256 -6.57 0.60 0.33
C SER A 256 -8.03 1.01 0.50
N MET A 257 -8.31 2.30 0.32
CA MET A 257 -9.65 2.88 0.36
C MET A 257 -9.95 3.65 -0.93
N TYR A 258 -11.03 3.25 -1.63
CA TYR A 258 -11.47 3.83 -2.90
C TYR A 258 -12.80 4.57 -2.72
N ILE A 259 -12.87 5.85 -3.08
CA ILE A 259 -14.03 6.72 -2.81
C ILE A 259 -14.82 6.96 -4.11
N TRP A 260 -16.14 6.77 -4.04
CA TRP A 260 -17.10 6.86 -5.16
C TRP A 260 -18.11 8.00 -4.98
#